data_AF-A0A923YW87-F1
#
_entry.id   AF-A0A923YW87-F1
#
_cell.length_a   1.000
_cell.length_b   1.000
_cell.length_c   1.000
_cell.angle_alpha   90.00
_cell.angle_beta   90.00
_cell.angle_gamma   90.00
#
_symmetry.space_group_name_H-M   'P 1'
#
loop_
_entity.id
_entity.type
_entity.pdbx_description
1 polymer ?
#
loop_
_entity_poly.entity_id
_entity_poly.type
_entity_poly.pdbx_seq_one_letter_code
_entity_poly.pdbx_strand_id
1 'polypeptide(L)'
;MLDGFNASGVLMPVARIERQWPGGPVQVTFIARYGPDNKYLGSATLTAKDEASLPQTLAAGVRRLDAFYAQALGAGLLAPDPSLNVGTAIDPALIDAVLDRAGLTAQKVKAASGSAATTTPGAAASGVPGEAAAPQAAPVTYTVQFATPDADAVDAGTAIVRSIAGVKSAGTTSLAIGGTSVMRVTYAGSIDGLADALRARGFKVTVGSGALSIRR
;
A
#
# COMPACT_ATOMS: atom_id res chain seq x y z
N MET A 1 6.88 21.99 18.59
CA MET A 1 6.99 20.68 17.91
C MET A 1 6.09 20.74 16.70
N LEU A 2 6.68 20.85 15.51
CA LEU A 2 5.97 21.06 14.26
C LEU A 2 6.61 20.17 13.19
N ASP A 3 6.42 18.86 13.33
CA ASP A 3 6.95 17.88 12.37
C ASP A 3 5.94 16.74 12.17
N GLY A 4 4.69 17.12 11.90
CA GLY A 4 3.55 16.21 11.79
C GLY A 4 3.11 15.90 10.36
N PHE A 5 3.80 16.45 9.35
CA PHE A 5 3.43 16.25 7.95
C PHE A 5 4.66 15.83 7.15
N ASN A 6 5.23 14.68 7.50
CA ASN A 6 6.20 14.00 6.66
C ASN A 6 5.45 13.41 5.44
N ALA A 7 5.08 14.27 4.50
CA ALA A 7 4.61 13.89 3.17
C ALA A 7 5.80 13.31 2.39
N SER A 8 6.27 12.12 2.80
CA SER A 8 7.45 11.47 2.21
C SER A 8 7.19 10.95 0.80
N GLY A 9 5.91 10.76 0.43
CA GLY A 9 5.47 10.14 -0.83
C GLY A 9 5.02 11.12 -1.92
N VAL A 10 5.67 12.27 -2.11
CA VAL A 10 5.28 13.23 -3.15
C VAL A 10 5.86 12.82 -4.52
N LEU A 11 4.97 12.62 -5.51
CA LEU A 11 5.34 12.45 -6.91
C LEU A 11 5.33 13.81 -7.61
N MET A 12 6.36 14.10 -8.40
CA MET A 12 6.51 15.35 -9.12
C MET A 12 6.68 15.09 -10.63
N PRO A 13 5.58 14.83 -11.37
CA PRO A 13 5.63 14.71 -12.82
C PRO A 13 5.78 16.10 -13.47
N VAL A 14 6.76 16.23 -14.37
CA VAL A 14 6.97 17.47 -15.12
C VAL A 14 6.87 17.18 -16.62
N ALA A 15 6.12 18.01 -17.35
CA ALA A 15 6.06 17.98 -18.80
C ALA A 15 6.53 19.33 -19.35
N ARG A 16 7.64 19.31 -20.09
CA ARG A 16 8.18 20.49 -20.78
C ARG A 16 7.81 20.42 -22.25
N ILE A 17 7.04 21.40 -22.71
CA ILE A 17 6.59 21.50 -24.10
C ILE A 17 7.45 22.56 -24.80
N GLU A 18 8.10 22.17 -25.89
CA GLU A 18 8.89 23.06 -26.73
C GLU A 18 8.28 23.13 -28.13
N ARG A 19 7.94 24.35 -28.53
CA ARG A 19 7.45 24.67 -29.87
C ARG A 19 8.59 25.32 -30.63
N GLN A 20 9.02 24.69 -31.72
CA GLN A 20 10.10 25.23 -32.54
C GLN A 20 9.57 26.36 -33.44
N TRP A 21 8.34 26.21 -33.97
CA TRP A 21 7.67 27.18 -34.84
C TRP A 21 6.13 26.99 -34.74
N PRO A 22 5.30 28.02 -34.99
CA PRO A 22 3.84 27.88 -35.05
C PRO A 22 3.44 26.84 -36.12
N GLY A 23 2.62 25.86 -35.74
CA GLY A 23 2.16 24.79 -36.64
C GLY A 23 3.17 23.66 -36.91
N GLY A 24 4.39 23.73 -36.37
CA GLY A 24 5.41 22.67 -36.49
C GLY A 24 5.23 21.54 -35.47
N PRO A 25 6.09 20.51 -35.52
CA PRO A 25 6.09 19.44 -34.54
C PRO A 25 6.36 19.99 -33.14
N VAL A 26 5.65 19.46 -32.15
CA VAL A 26 5.77 19.87 -30.75
C VAL A 26 6.54 18.80 -30.01
N GLN A 27 7.68 19.15 -29.43
CA GLN A 27 8.43 18.23 -28.58
C GLN A 27 7.94 18.35 -27.14
N VAL A 28 7.67 17.22 -26.50
CA VAL A 28 7.27 17.15 -25.11
C VAL A 28 8.23 16.25 -24.36
N THR A 29 8.95 16.81 -23.40
CA THR A 29 9.85 16.07 -22.51
C THR A 29 9.15 15.85 -21.17
N PHE A 30 8.94 14.58 -20.84
CA PHE A 30 8.35 14.14 -19.59
C PHE A 30 9.46 13.73 -18.64
N ILE A 31 9.41 14.21 -17.40
CA ILE A 31 10.40 13.94 -16.36
C ILE A 31 9.66 13.45 -15.12
N ALA A 32 10.05 12.29 -14.61
CA ALA A 32 9.54 11.72 -13.37
C ALA A 32 10.50 12.06 -12.23
N ARG A 33 9.99 12.68 -11.17
CA ARG A 33 10.78 13.03 -9.97
C ARG A 33 10.02 12.67 -8.69
N TYR A 34 10.76 12.51 -7.60
CA TYR A 34 10.23 12.01 -6.33
C TYR A 34 10.79 12.74 -5.12
N GLY A 35 9.92 12.98 -4.14
CA GLY A 35 10.26 13.44 -2.81
C GLY A 35 10.65 14.92 -2.72
N PRO A 36 10.78 15.45 -1.50
CA PRO A 36 11.18 16.84 -1.26
C PRO A 36 12.57 17.16 -1.82
N ASP A 37 13.45 16.15 -1.88
CA ASP A 37 14.80 16.26 -2.47
C ASP A 37 14.80 16.27 -3.99
N ASN A 38 13.62 16.24 -4.62
CA ASN A 38 13.46 16.36 -6.06
C ASN A 38 14.28 15.28 -6.83
N LYS A 39 14.30 14.04 -6.32
CA LYS A 39 15.11 12.94 -6.87
C LYS A 39 14.66 12.59 -8.28
N TYR A 40 15.59 12.50 -9.22
CA TYR A 40 15.32 12.11 -10.60
C TYR A 40 15.05 10.60 -10.71
N LEU A 41 13.96 10.21 -11.38
CA LEU A 41 13.60 8.81 -11.64
C LEU A 41 13.77 8.43 -13.11
N GLY A 42 13.46 9.34 -14.03
CA GLY A 42 13.53 9.05 -15.46
C GLY A 42 13.02 10.21 -16.32
N SER A 43 13.30 10.13 -17.62
CA SER A 43 12.76 11.05 -18.61
C SER A 43 12.47 10.37 -19.93
N ALA A 44 11.52 10.92 -20.67
CA ALA A 44 11.19 10.50 -22.01
C ALA A 44 10.74 11.69 -22.84
N THR A 45 11.18 11.74 -24.09
CA THR A 45 10.75 12.76 -25.04
C THR A 45 9.83 12.13 -26.07
N LEU A 46 8.68 12.77 -26.31
CA LEU A 46 7.71 12.40 -27.33
C LEU A 46 7.50 13.60 -28.26
N THR A 47 7.28 13.33 -29.54
CA THR A 47 7.06 14.36 -30.56
C THR A 47 5.64 14.25 -31.08
N ALA A 48 4.87 15.32 -30.94
CA ALA A 48 3.59 15.48 -31.62
C ALA A 48 3.85 16.00 -33.03
N LYS A 49 3.20 15.40 -34.04
CA LYS A 49 3.35 15.80 -35.45
C LYS A 49 2.87 17.24 -35.70
N ASP A 50 1.80 17.62 -35.01
CA ASP A 50 1.12 18.90 -35.12
C ASP A 50 0.40 19.22 -33.79
N GLU A 51 -0.17 20.42 -33.69
CA GLU A 51 -0.90 20.86 -32.50
C GLU A 51 -2.15 20.03 -32.22
N ALA A 52 -2.80 19.50 -33.27
CA ALA A 52 -3.93 18.60 -33.13
C ALA A 52 -3.55 17.25 -32.48
N SER A 53 -2.32 16.77 -32.67
CA SER A 53 -1.81 15.53 -32.06
C SER A 53 -1.26 15.73 -30.64
N LEU A 54 -1.17 16.97 -30.14
CA LEU A 54 -0.64 17.26 -28.81
C LEU A 54 -1.41 16.57 -27.67
N PRO A 55 -2.76 16.56 -27.63
CA PRO A 55 -3.51 15.86 -26.59
C PRO A 55 -3.21 14.35 -26.54
N GLN A 56 -3.10 13.71 -27.71
CA GLN A 56 -2.74 12.29 -27.80
C GLN A 56 -1.32 12.03 -27.29
N THR A 57 -0.39 12.93 -27.61
CA THR A 57 1.01 12.86 -27.16
C THR A 57 1.13 13.02 -25.65
N LEU A 58 0.36 13.94 -25.06
CA LEU A 58 0.28 14.12 -23.60
C LEU A 58 -0.29 12.86 -22.94
N ALA A 59 -1.35 12.26 -23.48
CA ALA A 59 -1.91 11.01 -22.96
C ALA A 59 -0.92 9.83 -23.04
N ALA A 60 -0.10 9.76 -24.10
CA ALA A 60 1.00 8.80 -24.19
C ALA A 60 2.10 9.09 -23.14
N GLY A 61 2.40 10.37 -22.91
CA GLY A 61 3.36 10.81 -21.90
C GLY A 61 2.95 10.49 -20.47
N VAL A 62 1.66 10.61 -20.13
CA VAL A 62 1.13 10.19 -18.81
C VAL A 62 1.39 8.70 -18.58
N ARG A 63 1.10 7.84 -19.56
CA ARG A 63 1.40 6.41 -19.48
C ARG A 63 2.90 6.12 -19.32
N ARG A 64 3.76 6.95 -19.94
CA ARG A 64 5.21 6.82 -19.80
C ARG A 64 5.71 7.21 -18.42
N LEU A 65 5.15 8.28 -17.84
CA LEU A 65 5.42 8.70 -16.45
C LEU A 65 4.97 7.64 -15.45
N ASP A 66 3.78 7.08 -15.63
CA ASP A 66 3.25 5.99 -14.79
C ASP A 66 4.20 4.79 -14.77
N ALA A 67 4.69 4.37 -15.94
CA ALA A 67 5.67 3.29 -16.04
C ALA A 67 6.96 3.59 -15.26
N PHE A 68 7.48 4.82 -15.29
CA PHE A 68 8.67 5.19 -14.51
C PHE A 68 8.43 5.09 -13.00
N TYR A 69 7.26 5.55 -12.51
CA TYR A 69 6.92 5.44 -11.11
C TYR A 69 6.68 3.99 -10.67
N ALA A 70 5.99 3.18 -11.49
CA ALA A 70 5.78 1.77 -11.23
C ALA A 70 7.11 0.99 -11.17
N GLN A 71 8.04 1.26 -12.08
CA GLN A 71 9.38 0.68 -12.05
C GLN A 71 10.15 1.07 -10.79
N ALA A 72 10.12 2.37 -10.44
CA ALA A 72 10.83 2.85 -9.27
C ALA A 72 10.20 2.33 -7.95
N LEU A 73 8.89 2.07 -7.93
CA LEU A 73 8.21 1.41 -6.81
C LEU A 73 8.64 -0.06 -6.71
N GLY A 74 8.64 -0.79 -7.83
CA GLY A 74 9.12 -2.18 -7.87
C GLY A 74 10.59 -2.33 -7.48
N ALA A 75 11.40 -1.30 -7.73
CA ALA A 75 12.81 -1.22 -7.30
C ALA A 75 12.99 -0.79 -5.84
N GLY A 76 11.91 -0.48 -5.10
CA GLY A 76 11.97 0.00 -3.72
C GLY A 76 12.53 1.42 -3.56
N LEU A 77 12.64 2.19 -4.64
CA LEU A 77 13.12 3.57 -4.63
C LEU A 77 12.07 4.57 -4.16
N LEU A 78 10.79 4.21 -4.27
CA LEU A 78 9.69 4.92 -3.65
C LEU A 78 9.36 4.27 -2.32
N ALA A 79 9.26 5.08 -1.28
CA ALA A 79 8.73 4.65 0.01
C ALA A 79 7.22 4.93 0.01
N PRO A 80 6.36 3.93 -0.25
CA PRO A 80 4.94 4.10 -0.02
C PRO A 80 4.72 4.44 1.46
N ASP A 81 3.93 5.48 1.73
CA ASP A 81 3.64 5.88 3.09
C ASP A 81 2.99 4.71 3.84
N PRO A 82 3.55 4.22 4.95
CA PRO A 82 3.02 3.08 5.68
C PRO A 82 1.63 3.36 6.28
N SER A 83 1.20 4.62 6.37
CA SER A 83 -0.17 5.01 6.71
C SER A 83 -1.12 4.90 5.50
N LEU A 84 -0.63 5.09 4.27
CA LEU A 84 -1.32 4.81 3.01
C LEU A 84 -1.36 3.29 2.76
N ASN A 85 -2.13 2.60 3.59
CA ASN A 85 -2.47 1.20 3.33
C ASN A 85 -3.47 1.14 2.17
N VAL A 86 -2.97 1.07 0.94
CA VAL A 86 -3.73 0.64 -0.25
C VAL A 86 -3.90 -0.88 -0.18
N GLY A 87 -4.45 -1.36 0.93
CA GLY A 87 -4.94 -2.71 1.06
C GLY A 87 -6.38 -2.72 0.59
N THR A 88 -6.62 -2.65 -0.72
CA THR A 88 -7.82 -3.34 -1.21
C THR A 88 -7.56 -4.79 -0.87
N ALA A 89 -8.18 -5.28 0.20
CA ALA A 89 -8.29 -6.72 0.40
C ALA A 89 -9.10 -7.23 -0.79
N ILE A 90 -8.39 -7.60 -1.86
CA ILE A 90 -9.02 -8.19 -3.04
C ILE A 90 -9.54 -9.53 -2.55
N ASP A 91 -10.86 -9.68 -2.56
CA ASP A 91 -11.51 -10.90 -2.12
C ASP A 91 -10.99 -12.07 -2.99
N PRO A 92 -10.40 -13.12 -2.40
CA PRO A 92 -9.92 -14.27 -3.17
C PRO A 92 -11.02 -14.89 -4.02
N ALA A 93 -12.29 -14.86 -3.58
CA ALA A 93 -13.42 -15.34 -4.37
C ALA A 93 -13.68 -14.48 -5.61
N LEU A 94 -13.39 -13.17 -5.55
CA LEU A 94 -13.48 -12.27 -6.70
C LEU A 94 -12.34 -12.55 -7.69
N ILE A 95 -11.14 -12.88 -7.20
CA ILE A 95 -10.01 -13.29 -8.04
C ILE A 95 -10.36 -14.57 -8.78
N ASP A 96 -10.87 -15.59 -8.09
CA ASP A 96 -11.31 -16.84 -8.69
C ASP A 96 -12.43 -16.62 -9.71
N ALA A 97 -13.43 -15.78 -9.40
CA ALA A 97 -14.52 -15.47 -10.32
C ALA A 97 -14.05 -14.73 -11.59
N VAL A 98 -13.05 -13.85 -11.48
CA VAL A 98 -12.46 -13.15 -12.64
C VAL A 98 -11.63 -14.11 -13.48
N LEU A 99 -10.86 -15.00 -12.86
CA LEU A 99 -10.05 -16.01 -13.56
C LEU A 99 -10.94 -17.04 -14.30
N ASP A 100 -12.02 -17.48 -13.66
CA ASP A 100 -13.02 -18.38 -14.24
C ASP A 100 -13.71 -17.74 -15.45
N ARG A 101 -14.21 -16.50 -15.29
CA ARG A 101 -14.83 -15.74 -16.38
C ARG A 101 -13.88 -15.43 -17.53
N ALA A 102 -12.59 -15.22 -17.24
CA ALA A 102 -11.58 -14.93 -18.25
C ALA A 102 -11.01 -16.18 -18.94
N GLY A 103 -11.38 -17.39 -18.51
CA GLY A 103 -10.86 -18.64 -19.07
C GLY A 103 -9.34 -18.79 -18.96
N LEU A 104 -8.72 -18.05 -18.04
CA LEU A 104 -7.27 -18.01 -17.83
C LEU A 104 -6.92 -19.00 -16.71
N THR A 105 -6.46 -20.20 -17.07
CA THR A 105 -5.87 -21.12 -16.09
C THR A 105 -4.66 -20.45 -15.42
N ALA A 106 -4.52 -20.57 -14.08
CA ALA A 106 -3.43 -19.99 -13.28
C ALA A 106 -2.02 -20.26 -13.85
N GLN A 107 -1.87 -21.32 -14.65
CA GLN A 107 -0.64 -21.71 -15.34
C GLN A 107 -0.22 -20.73 -16.47
N LYS A 108 -1.16 -20.07 -17.15
CA LYS A 108 -0.87 -19.04 -18.18
C LYS A 108 -0.40 -17.72 -17.55
N VAL A 109 -0.90 -17.38 -16.36
CA VAL A 109 -0.47 -16.19 -15.61
C VAL A 109 0.95 -16.41 -15.06
N LYS A 110 1.23 -17.61 -14.52
CA LYS A 110 2.57 -17.97 -14.01
C LYS A 110 3.64 -18.04 -15.11
N ALA A 111 3.27 -18.42 -16.33
CA ALA A 111 4.17 -18.42 -17.49
C ALA A 111 4.55 -17.00 -17.96
N ALA A 112 3.66 -16.02 -17.84
CA ALA A 112 3.97 -14.61 -18.11
C ALA A 112 4.80 -13.96 -16.98
N SER A 113 4.68 -14.45 -15.75
CA SER A 113 5.48 -14.03 -14.58
C SER A 113 6.80 -14.80 -14.43
N GLY A 114 7.12 -15.71 -15.36
CA GLY A 114 8.23 -16.66 -15.27
C GLY A 114 9.60 -16.16 -15.75
N SER A 115 9.84 -14.86 -15.82
CA SER A 115 11.16 -14.32 -16.17
C SER A 115 11.71 -13.39 -15.09
N ALA A 116 11.94 -13.94 -13.90
CA ALA A 116 12.90 -13.41 -12.93
C ALA A 116 13.33 -14.53 -11.98
N ALA A 117 14.09 -15.48 -12.51
CA ALA A 117 14.82 -16.44 -11.69
C ALA A 117 16.06 -15.75 -11.09
N THR A 118 16.10 -15.73 -9.76
CA THR A 118 17.24 -16.09 -8.91
C THR A 118 18.57 -15.33 -9.09
N THR A 119 18.89 -14.50 -8.10
CA THR A 119 20.22 -14.55 -7.43
C THR A 119 20.08 -14.17 -5.97
N THR A 120 20.23 -15.16 -5.09
CA THR A 120 20.71 -14.96 -3.71
C THR A 120 22.20 -14.65 -3.78
N PRO A 121 22.66 -13.63 -3.04
CA PRO A 121 23.78 -13.83 -2.11
C PRO A 121 23.40 -13.25 -0.73
N GLY A 122 23.72 -13.81 0.44
CA GLY A 122 24.87 -14.65 0.79
C GLY A 122 26.02 -13.79 1.32
N ALA A 123 26.09 -13.65 2.66
CA ALA A 123 27.17 -13.08 3.49
C ALA A 123 27.30 -11.53 3.50
N ALA A 124 27.71 -10.82 4.55
CA ALA A 124 28.33 -11.18 5.83
C ALA A 124 28.10 -10.06 6.86
N ALA A 125 28.25 -10.41 8.14
CA ALA A 125 28.14 -9.55 9.31
C ALA A 125 29.24 -8.49 9.44
N SER A 126 28.91 -7.39 10.13
CA SER A 126 29.72 -6.57 11.08
C SER A 126 28.84 -5.36 11.46
N GLY A 127 28.42 -5.06 12.69
CA GLY A 127 28.88 -5.44 14.02
C GLY A 127 29.22 -4.14 14.80
N VAL A 128 28.38 -3.73 15.75
CA VAL A 128 28.79 -3.09 17.04
C VAL A 128 27.55 -2.84 17.92
N PRO A 129 27.64 -3.06 19.26
CA PRO A 129 26.54 -3.43 20.13
C PRO A 129 26.07 -2.29 21.05
N GLY A 130 24.83 -2.41 21.55
CA GLY A 130 24.29 -1.53 22.58
C GLY A 130 22.97 -2.03 23.14
N GLU A 131 23.07 -2.63 24.33
CA GLU A 131 22.02 -2.82 25.34
C GLU A 131 20.89 -3.84 25.11
N ALA A 132 20.85 -4.82 26.00
CA ALA A 132 19.89 -5.91 26.06
C ALA A 132 18.55 -5.49 26.66
N ALA A 133 17.44 -5.83 25.99
CA ALA A 133 16.13 -6.04 26.61
C ALA A 133 15.20 -6.90 25.72
N ALA A 134 15.08 -8.19 26.04
CA ALA A 134 14.06 -9.19 25.67
C ALA A 134 13.62 -9.35 24.19
N PRO A 135 13.37 -10.59 23.69
CA PRO A 135 12.94 -10.82 22.32
C PRO A 135 11.52 -10.28 22.10
N GLN A 136 11.40 -9.03 21.66
CA GLN A 136 10.12 -8.48 21.21
C GLN A 136 9.80 -9.07 19.85
N ALA A 137 8.81 -9.97 19.83
CA ALA A 137 8.19 -10.46 18.61
C ALA A 137 7.84 -9.28 17.70
N ALA A 138 8.27 -9.35 16.43
CA ALA A 138 8.02 -8.32 15.45
C ALA A 138 6.52 -7.97 15.42
N PRO A 139 6.14 -6.68 15.47
CA PRO A 139 4.74 -6.29 15.46
C PRO A 139 4.08 -6.71 14.15
N VAL A 140 3.05 -7.56 14.24
CA VAL A 140 2.26 -8.02 13.10
C VAL A 140 0.97 -7.21 13.04
N THR A 141 0.58 -6.81 11.83
CA THR A 141 -0.63 -6.05 11.58
C THR A 141 -1.79 -6.99 11.25
N TYR A 142 -2.89 -6.86 11.99
CA TYR A 142 -4.11 -7.63 11.80
C TYR A 142 -5.30 -6.71 11.49
N THR A 143 -6.22 -7.20 10.67
CA THR A 143 -7.47 -6.50 10.35
C THR A 143 -8.58 -7.02 11.26
N VAL A 144 -9.29 -6.13 11.95
CA VAL A 144 -10.39 -6.47 12.88
C VAL A 144 -11.68 -5.82 12.39
N GLN A 145 -12.65 -6.64 12.00
CA GLN A 145 -13.99 -6.19 11.65
C GLN A 145 -14.88 -6.21 12.89
N PHE A 146 -15.57 -5.13 13.19
CA PHE A 146 -16.46 -5.04 14.37
C PHE A 146 -17.81 -4.46 14.03
N ALA A 147 -18.87 -5.05 14.60
CA ALA A 147 -20.23 -4.51 14.44
C ALA A 147 -20.35 -3.17 15.17
N THR A 148 -20.79 -2.14 14.46
CA THR A 148 -20.92 -0.76 14.97
C THR A 148 -22.35 -0.28 14.80
N PRO A 149 -23.25 -0.63 15.75
CA PRO A 149 -24.62 -0.12 15.70
C PRO A 149 -24.66 1.40 15.90
N ASP A 150 -23.83 1.96 16.79
CA ASP A 150 -23.83 3.37 17.19
C ASP A 150 -22.41 3.94 17.35
N ALA A 151 -22.26 5.27 17.39
CA ALA A 151 -20.96 5.94 17.53
C ALA A 151 -20.25 5.58 18.86
N ASP A 152 -20.98 5.45 19.97
CA ASP A 152 -20.42 5.02 21.26
C ASP A 152 -19.80 3.62 21.22
N ALA A 153 -20.30 2.74 20.33
CA ALA A 153 -19.76 1.40 20.14
C ALA A 153 -18.36 1.43 19.47
N VAL A 154 -18.05 2.48 18.71
CA VAL A 154 -16.74 2.70 18.08
C VAL A 154 -15.69 3.04 19.11
N ASP A 155 -15.96 4.05 19.93
CA ASP A 155 -15.02 4.52 20.95
C ASP A 155 -14.80 3.44 22.01
N ALA A 156 -15.87 2.77 22.47
CA ALA A 156 -15.77 1.66 23.40
C ALA A 156 -14.97 0.48 22.79
N GLY A 157 -15.26 0.09 21.55
CA GLY A 157 -14.54 -0.99 20.86
C GLY A 157 -13.06 -0.67 20.68
N THR A 158 -12.75 0.55 20.24
CA THR A 158 -11.37 1.01 20.02
C THR A 158 -10.59 1.10 21.34
N ALA A 159 -11.21 1.63 22.40
CA ALA A 159 -10.59 1.72 23.72
C ALA A 159 -10.29 0.35 24.32
N ILE A 160 -11.22 -0.61 24.18
CA ILE A 160 -11.01 -1.97 24.69
C ILE A 160 -9.89 -2.66 23.92
N VAL A 161 -9.83 -2.54 22.59
CA VAL A 161 -8.74 -3.16 21.80
C VAL A 161 -7.40 -2.52 22.12
N ARG A 162 -7.33 -1.20 22.36
CA ARG A 162 -6.09 -0.54 22.83
C ARG A 162 -5.66 -0.99 24.22
N SER A 163 -6.60 -1.44 25.06
CA SER A 163 -6.30 -1.92 26.42
C SER A 163 -5.75 -3.35 26.47
N ILE A 164 -5.70 -4.07 25.34
CA ILE A 164 -5.18 -5.43 25.26
C ILE A 164 -3.65 -5.40 25.37
N ALA A 165 -3.11 -6.16 26.32
CA ALA A 165 -1.67 -6.31 26.49
C ALA A 165 -1.02 -6.87 25.22
N GLY A 166 -0.07 -6.13 24.65
CA GLY A 166 0.60 -6.48 23.40
C GLY A 166 0.11 -5.73 22.17
N VAL A 167 -1.02 -5.00 22.26
CA VAL A 167 -1.45 -4.08 21.21
C VAL A 167 -0.57 -2.83 21.23
N LYS A 168 0.15 -2.60 20.14
CA LYS A 168 1.02 -1.43 19.93
C LYS A 168 0.25 -0.26 19.34
N SER A 169 -0.71 -0.54 18.45
CA SER A 169 -1.61 0.47 17.91
C SER A 169 -2.93 -0.17 17.50
N ALA A 170 -4.02 0.58 17.67
CA ALA A 170 -5.32 0.22 17.13
C ALA A 170 -6.00 1.49 16.61
N GLY A 171 -6.46 1.45 15.37
CA GLY A 171 -7.09 2.58 14.70
C GLY A 171 -8.13 2.13 13.70
N THR A 172 -9.28 2.80 13.72
CA THR A 172 -10.37 2.57 12.77
C THR A 172 -9.95 3.05 11.39
N THR A 173 -9.92 2.12 10.42
CA THR A 173 -9.57 2.39 9.02
C THR A 173 -10.79 2.62 8.14
N SER A 174 -11.96 2.10 8.53
CA SER A 174 -13.24 2.35 7.89
C SER A 174 -14.33 2.33 8.94
N LEU A 175 -15.16 3.38 8.96
CA LEU A 175 -16.26 3.54 9.89
C LEU A 175 -17.58 3.45 9.13
N ALA A 176 -18.40 2.47 9.48
CA ALA A 176 -19.75 2.32 8.95
C ALA A 176 -20.73 2.34 10.14
N ILE A 177 -21.29 3.51 10.42
CA ILE A 177 -22.32 3.67 11.47
C ILE A 177 -23.59 2.96 11.00
N GLY A 178 -24.08 2.00 11.81
CA GLY A 178 -25.17 1.10 11.42
C GLY A 178 -24.73 -0.14 10.63
N GLY A 179 -23.42 -0.40 10.55
CA GLY A 179 -22.84 -1.52 9.80
C GLY A 179 -21.62 -2.15 10.49
N THR A 180 -20.69 -2.69 9.68
CA THR A 180 -19.44 -3.26 10.17
C THR A 180 -18.28 -2.30 9.92
N SER A 181 -17.64 -1.84 10.99
CA SER A 181 -16.44 -1.03 10.90
C SER A 181 -15.20 -1.91 10.86
N VAL A 182 -14.12 -1.39 10.28
CA VAL A 182 -12.84 -2.09 10.13
C VAL A 182 -11.77 -1.33 10.89
N MET A 183 -11.12 -2.00 11.83
CA MET A 183 -10.02 -1.49 12.64
C MET A 183 -8.73 -2.24 12.31
N ARG A 184 -7.63 -1.51 12.13
CA ARG A 184 -6.30 -2.08 12.01
C ARG A 184 -5.66 -2.13 13.39
N VAL A 185 -5.13 -3.29 13.76
CA VAL A 185 -4.49 -3.54 15.05
C VAL A 185 -3.08 -4.05 14.83
N THR A 186 -2.09 -3.34 15.35
CA THR A 186 -0.70 -3.79 15.39
C THR A 186 -0.48 -4.50 16.71
N TYR A 187 -0.16 -5.79 16.67
CA TYR A 187 -0.04 -6.64 17.85
C TYR A 187 1.33 -7.34 17.85
N ALA A 188 2.01 -7.30 19.00
CA ALA A 188 3.26 -8.03 19.20
C ALA A 188 2.95 -9.47 19.62
N GLY A 189 2.49 -10.29 18.68
CA GLY A 189 2.12 -11.69 18.91
C GLY A 189 1.33 -12.33 17.77
N SER A 190 0.84 -13.55 17.99
CA SER A 190 0.02 -14.30 17.02
C SER A 190 -1.45 -13.86 17.02
N ILE A 191 -2.14 -14.12 15.90
CA ILE A 191 -3.58 -13.84 15.73
C ILE A 191 -4.45 -14.58 16.75
N ASP A 192 -4.07 -15.79 17.14
CA ASP A 192 -4.78 -16.59 18.15
C ASP A 192 -4.69 -15.96 19.54
N GLY A 193 -3.53 -15.42 19.92
CA GLY A 193 -3.36 -14.71 21.19
C GLY A 193 -4.20 -13.43 21.26
N LEU A 194 -4.32 -12.70 20.14
CA LEU A 194 -5.22 -11.56 20.04
C LEU A 194 -6.69 -11.99 20.16
N ALA A 195 -7.07 -13.09 19.52
CA ALA A 195 -8.44 -13.62 19.58
C ALA A 195 -8.83 -14.05 21.00
N ASP A 196 -7.96 -14.74 21.73
CA ASP A 196 -8.21 -15.13 23.11
C ASP A 196 -8.29 -13.93 24.05
N ALA A 197 -7.44 -12.92 23.88
CA ALA A 197 -7.53 -11.68 24.65
C ALA A 197 -8.85 -10.93 24.40
N LEU A 198 -9.35 -10.93 23.16
CA LEU A 198 -10.65 -10.34 22.80
C LEU A 198 -11.83 -11.14 23.39
N ARG A 199 -11.75 -12.47 23.40
CA ARG A 199 -12.76 -13.33 24.04
C ARG A 199 -12.82 -13.13 25.54
N ALA A 200 -11.66 -12.98 26.19
CA ALA A 200 -11.58 -12.67 27.63
C ALA A 200 -12.24 -11.33 27.99
N ARG A 201 -12.39 -10.42 27.01
CA ARG A 201 -13.11 -9.14 27.14
C ARG A 201 -14.60 -9.24 26.79
N GLY A 202 -15.11 -10.44 26.54
CA GLY A 202 -16.52 -10.71 26.29
C GLY A 202 -16.95 -10.58 24.83
N PHE A 203 -16.01 -10.42 23.88
CA PHE A 203 -16.34 -10.43 22.46
C PHE A 203 -16.45 -11.86 21.93
N LYS A 204 -17.44 -12.11 21.07
CA LYS A 204 -17.43 -13.29 20.20
C LYS A 204 -16.50 -13.01 19.03
N VAL A 205 -15.43 -13.79 18.91
CA VAL A 205 -14.37 -13.62 17.90
C VAL A 205 -14.36 -14.78 16.91
N THR A 206 -14.49 -14.44 15.63
CA THR A 206 -14.27 -15.34 14.50
C THR A 206 -12.91 -15.01 13.87
N VAL A 207 -12.02 -16.00 13.78
CA VAL A 207 -10.69 -15.83 13.19
C VAL A 207 -10.72 -16.29 11.73
N GLY A 208 -10.18 -15.47 10.84
CA GLY A 208 -9.94 -15.78 9.43
C GLY A 208 -8.45 -15.71 9.09
N SER A 209 -8.10 -15.88 7.82
CA SER A 209 -6.71 -15.83 7.33
C SER A 209 -6.13 -14.41 7.39
N GLY A 210 -5.67 -13.97 8.57
CA GLY A 210 -5.09 -12.64 8.81
C GLY A 210 -6.10 -11.55 9.21
N ALA A 211 -7.36 -11.92 9.42
CA ALA A 211 -8.41 -11.00 9.87
C ALA A 211 -9.24 -11.61 11.00
N LEU A 212 -9.78 -10.78 11.89
CA LEU A 212 -10.68 -11.19 12.96
C LEU A 212 -12.00 -10.45 12.82
N SER A 213 -13.12 -11.14 12.99
CA SER A 213 -14.43 -10.51 13.16
C SER A 213 -14.83 -10.59 14.62
N ILE A 214 -15.14 -9.44 15.23
CA ILE A 214 -15.58 -9.33 16.61
C ILE A 214 -17.00 -8.80 16.68
N ARG A 215 -17.81 -9.41 17.53
CA ARG A 215 -19.14 -8.93 17.87
C ARG A 215 -19.33 -9.01 19.38
N ARG A 216 -20.08 -8.07 19.93
CA ARG A 216 -20.51 -8.13 21.33
C ARG A 216 -21.73 -9.06 21.45
#